data_AF-A0A2S1JMT4-F1
#
_entry.id   AF-A0A2S1JMT4-F1
#
_cell.length_a   1.000
_cell.length_b   1.000
_cell.length_c   1.000
_cell.angle_alpha   90.00
_cell.angle_beta   90.00
_cell.angle_gamma   90.00
#
_symmetry.space_group_name_H-M   'P 1'
#
loop_
_entity.id
_entity.type
_entity.pdbx_description
1 polymer ?
#
loop_
_entity_poly.entity_id
_entity_poly.type
_entity_poly.pdbx_seq_one_letter_code
_entity_poly.pdbx_strand_id
1 'polypeptide(L)'
;MTRVEHLVFLHGWGGDARIWQPLLETLASNTAVKLHCIELPVFAAQSGEDWPPLDTLLQKLYRQLPSNCILVGHSLGGMLAVRLASLTEQDKVLGLVTIAANACFVERDGWPGMAETTFEAFYSAFTTAPDSTWERFCSLQARGDTAMRSLLKSLKTQKPQMNNDAWRGALRCLAELDNRQYLANLSLPALFLFGDRDALVPIDAAGAIEAIGGDVEVIDGTGHLPHCSRADITAEYLLEIMRRVGNSPAEPFDKSAVARSFTRAAQSYDDCAYLQRAVCRQLLSQADVNRVPRTILDLGSGTGFGTELLRQRFPQAQIIALDLAEGMLKFARAQRPEADGYVAADAEQLPLAAGSIDLVFSSMALQWCYRLPQLFAELQRIMVPGGRCLVATLGPRTLVELKQSWAQVDGGVHVNQFLPAGQWREAALHCGLDGQVSDELRRLHFDSLRQLMRELKGVGAHNINRAADKGMTGRRKLQRLSVSYEEKRQERGLPVTYEVIYMNLSTSEAKKAG
;
A
#
# COMPACT_ATOMS: atom_id res chain seq x y z
N MET A 1 4.42 15.62 2.99
CA MET A 1 4.50 15.07 4.36
C MET A 1 4.67 13.57 4.24
N THR A 2 5.66 12.98 4.92
CA THR A 2 5.89 11.52 4.91
C THR A 2 4.68 10.83 5.54
N ARG A 3 4.14 9.80 4.88
CA ARG A 3 2.99 9.01 5.39
C ARG A 3 3.30 8.39 6.76
N VAL A 4 4.57 8.06 7.02
CA VAL A 4 5.07 7.54 8.28
C VAL A 4 5.49 8.70 9.18
N GLU A 5 4.90 8.76 10.37
CA GLU A 5 5.18 9.79 11.39
C GLU A 5 5.88 9.19 12.61
N HIS A 6 5.74 7.87 12.81
CA HIS A 6 6.16 7.17 14.03
C HIS A 6 6.86 5.84 13.71
N LEU A 7 7.94 5.53 14.43
CA LEU A 7 8.46 4.17 14.59
C LEU A 7 8.20 3.71 16.01
N VAL A 8 7.64 2.51 16.17
CA VAL A 8 7.30 1.96 17.48
C VAL A 8 8.02 0.64 17.69
N PHE A 9 8.83 0.55 18.73
CA PHE A 9 9.73 -0.55 19.02
C PHE A 9 9.19 -1.44 20.14
N LEU A 10 9.12 -2.75 19.88
CA LEU A 10 8.72 -3.80 20.83
C LEU A 10 9.88 -4.75 21.08
N HIS A 11 10.45 -4.74 22.29
CA HIS A 11 11.59 -5.59 22.65
C HIS A 11 11.23 -7.08 22.80
N GLY A 12 12.24 -7.94 22.82
CA GLY A 12 12.08 -9.39 23.06
C GLY A 12 11.93 -9.78 24.53
N TRP A 13 11.80 -11.08 24.78
CA TRP A 13 11.77 -11.62 26.15
C TRP A 13 13.09 -11.35 26.88
N GLY A 14 13.00 -10.98 28.16
CA GLY A 14 14.16 -10.87 29.06
C GLY A 14 15.05 -9.63 28.85
N GLY A 15 14.57 -8.65 28.09
CA GLY A 15 15.15 -7.33 27.90
C GLY A 15 14.14 -6.22 28.14
N ASP A 16 14.49 -5.00 27.73
CA ASP A 16 13.68 -3.78 27.83
C ASP A 16 14.06 -2.79 26.71
N ALA A 17 13.52 -1.57 26.72
CA ALA A 17 13.78 -0.59 25.66
C ALA A 17 15.25 -0.22 25.45
N ARG A 18 16.16 -0.48 26.40
CA ARG A 18 17.58 -0.13 26.28
C ARG A 18 18.29 -0.89 25.15
N ILE A 19 17.78 -2.05 24.73
CA ILE A 19 18.34 -2.80 23.60
C ILE A 19 18.32 -1.99 22.29
N TRP A 20 17.38 -1.04 22.18
CA TRP A 20 17.21 -0.20 21.01
C TRP A 20 18.21 0.94 20.92
N GLN A 21 18.91 1.28 22.00
CA GLN A 21 19.73 2.50 22.09
C GLN A 21 20.70 2.69 20.89
N PRO A 22 21.49 1.67 20.46
CA PRO A 22 22.37 1.82 19.30
C PRO A 22 21.63 2.16 18.00
N LEU A 23 20.47 1.53 17.78
CA LEU A 23 19.63 1.78 16.61
C LEU A 23 18.96 3.15 16.68
N LEU A 24 18.46 3.55 17.86
CA LEU A 24 17.81 4.87 18.05
C LEU A 24 18.79 6.02 17.80
N GLU A 25 20.04 5.92 18.25
CA GLU A 25 21.09 6.91 17.99
C GLU A 25 21.37 7.05 16.48
N THR A 26 21.42 5.91 15.77
CA THR A 26 21.62 5.86 14.33
C THR A 26 20.43 6.48 13.58
N LEU A 27 19.19 6.13 13.96
CA LEU A 27 17.97 6.65 13.33
C LEU A 27 17.76 8.14 13.60
N ALA A 28 18.01 8.61 14.82
CA ALA A 28 17.85 10.02 15.19
C ALA A 28 18.73 10.95 14.33
N SER A 29 19.85 10.44 13.82
CA SER A 29 20.75 11.17 12.92
C SER A 29 20.28 11.19 11.46
N ASN A 30 19.34 10.32 11.09
CA ASN A 30 18.98 10.04 9.68
C ASN A 30 17.48 10.21 9.36
N THR A 31 16.64 10.50 10.35
CA THR A 31 15.20 10.71 10.11
C THR A 31 14.55 11.66 11.13
N ALA A 32 13.47 12.33 10.71
CA ALA A 32 12.68 13.25 11.53
C ALA A 32 11.43 12.59 12.17
N VAL A 33 11.23 11.28 11.98
CA VAL A 33 10.09 10.56 12.58
C VAL A 33 10.24 10.39 14.09
N LYS A 34 9.11 10.32 14.78
CA LYS A 34 9.11 10.13 16.24
C LYS A 34 9.37 8.67 16.59
N LEU A 35 10.33 8.43 17.46
CA LEU A 35 10.70 7.08 17.93
C LEU A 35 10.02 6.78 19.26
N HIS A 36 9.36 5.64 19.37
CA HIS A 36 8.62 5.22 20.57
C HIS A 36 9.06 3.83 20.99
N CYS A 37 9.53 3.64 22.21
CA CYS A 37 9.78 2.31 22.76
C CYS A 37 8.66 1.95 23.72
N ILE A 38 7.99 0.83 23.48
CA ILE A 38 6.97 0.31 24.40
C ILE A 38 7.61 -0.80 25.23
N GLU A 39 7.53 -0.64 26.54
CA GLU A 39 7.86 -1.70 27.49
C GLU A 39 6.75 -2.75 27.46
N LEU A 40 7.12 -4.00 27.18
CA LEU A 40 6.21 -5.11 27.36
C LEU A 40 5.89 -5.26 28.87
N PRO A 41 4.68 -5.73 29.23
CA PRO A 41 4.34 -5.98 30.63
C PRO A 41 5.40 -6.87 31.28
N VAL A 42 5.53 -6.81 32.60
CA VAL A 42 6.42 -7.67 33.40
C VAL A 42 7.92 -7.37 33.35
N PHE A 43 8.39 -6.59 32.36
CA PHE A 43 9.81 -6.26 32.17
C PHE A 43 10.20 -4.85 32.66
N ALA A 44 9.22 -3.96 32.84
CA ALA A 44 9.45 -2.62 33.40
C ALA A 44 9.73 -2.66 34.92
N ALA A 45 10.46 -1.66 35.41
CA ALA A 45 11.06 -1.63 36.76
C ALA A 45 10.09 -1.69 37.97
N GLN A 46 8.77 -1.85 37.80
CA GLN A 46 7.80 -1.92 38.90
C GLN A 46 6.51 -2.68 38.54
N SER A 47 6.56 -3.91 38.03
CA SER A 47 5.33 -4.70 37.83
C SER A 47 5.30 -5.95 38.71
N GLY A 48 4.47 -5.90 39.75
CA GLY A 48 3.96 -7.10 40.45
C GLY A 48 2.78 -7.76 39.72
N GLU A 49 2.61 -7.49 38.42
CA GLU A 49 1.51 -8.02 37.60
C GLU A 49 1.95 -9.26 36.82
N ASP A 50 1.04 -10.22 36.66
CA ASP A 50 1.23 -11.39 35.82
C ASP A 50 1.24 -11.05 34.32
N TRP A 51 1.77 -11.96 33.50
CA TRP A 51 1.65 -11.85 32.04
C TRP A 51 0.18 -12.00 31.62
N PRO A 52 -0.42 -10.99 30.95
CA PRO A 52 -1.83 -11.03 30.63
C PRO A 52 -2.15 -12.03 29.51
N PRO A 53 -3.41 -12.49 29.38
CA PRO A 53 -3.87 -13.23 28.22
C PRO A 53 -3.58 -12.46 26.91
N LEU A 54 -3.24 -13.19 25.84
CA LEU A 54 -2.75 -12.61 24.59
C LEU A 54 -3.69 -11.53 24.01
N ASP A 55 -4.99 -11.76 23.96
CA ASP A 55 -5.93 -10.76 23.42
C ASP A 55 -5.95 -9.48 24.26
N THR A 56 -5.86 -9.61 25.59
CA THR A 56 -5.77 -8.46 26.49
C THR A 56 -4.45 -7.72 26.30
N LEU A 57 -3.34 -8.46 26.12
CA LEU A 57 -2.04 -7.89 25.81
C LEU A 57 -2.07 -7.07 24.51
N LEU A 58 -2.57 -7.67 23.42
CA LEU A 58 -2.64 -7.02 22.11
C LEU A 58 -3.51 -5.76 22.16
N GLN A 59 -4.64 -5.79 22.86
CA GLN A 59 -5.46 -4.59 23.06
C GLN A 59 -4.73 -3.50 23.84
N LYS A 60 -4.00 -3.85 24.92
CA LYS A 60 -3.20 -2.88 25.70
C LYS A 60 -2.08 -2.27 24.86
N LEU A 61 -1.38 -3.07 24.06
CA LEU A 61 -0.31 -2.59 23.17
C LEU A 61 -0.89 -1.71 22.05
N TYR A 62 -1.98 -2.12 21.40
CA TYR A 62 -2.63 -1.36 20.33
C TYR A 62 -3.08 0.05 20.77
N ARG A 63 -3.55 0.19 22.03
CA ARG A 63 -3.93 1.49 22.59
C ARG A 63 -2.75 2.47 22.71
N GLN A 64 -1.54 1.95 22.94
CA GLN A 64 -0.32 2.76 23.03
C GLN A 64 0.23 3.19 21.67
N LEU A 65 -0.18 2.51 20.58
CA LEU A 65 0.30 2.85 19.25
C LEU A 65 -0.23 4.22 18.80
N PRO A 66 0.63 5.12 18.30
CA PRO A 66 0.21 6.28 17.54
C PRO A 66 -0.28 5.86 16.14
N SER A 67 -1.12 6.68 15.52
CA SER A 67 -1.47 6.53 14.10
C SER A 67 -0.25 6.73 13.21
N ASN A 68 -0.32 6.25 11.96
CA ASN A 68 0.75 6.42 10.96
C ASN A 68 2.11 5.85 11.39
N CYS A 69 2.11 4.71 12.07
CA CYS A 69 3.32 4.09 12.59
C CYS A 69 3.81 2.89 11.76
N ILE A 70 5.11 2.64 11.80
CA ILE A 70 5.69 1.33 11.48
C ILE A 70 6.02 0.64 12.81
N LEU A 71 5.57 -0.61 12.95
CA LEU A 71 5.93 -1.46 14.07
C LEU A 71 7.29 -2.11 13.80
N VAL A 72 8.19 -2.04 14.77
CA VAL A 72 9.49 -2.70 14.75
C VAL A 72 9.55 -3.61 15.97
N GLY A 73 9.65 -4.91 15.77
CA GLY A 73 9.64 -5.86 16.89
C GLY A 73 10.83 -6.82 16.85
N HIS A 74 11.46 -7.05 18.00
CA HIS A 74 12.54 -8.04 18.15
C HIS A 74 12.03 -9.31 18.81
N SER A 75 12.34 -10.48 18.26
CA SER A 75 12.04 -11.79 18.87
C SER A 75 10.55 -11.90 19.28
N LEU A 76 10.23 -12.09 20.57
CA LEU A 76 8.86 -12.04 21.09
C LEU A 76 8.09 -10.77 20.67
N GLY A 77 8.72 -9.59 20.76
CA GLY A 77 8.12 -8.34 20.32
C GLY A 77 7.83 -8.32 18.81
N GLY A 78 8.66 -8.98 18.00
CA GLY A 78 8.42 -9.19 16.57
C GLY A 78 7.19 -10.07 16.31
N MET A 79 7.07 -11.18 17.06
CA MET A 79 5.92 -12.06 16.95
C MET A 79 4.61 -11.38 17.40
N LEU A 80 4.65 -10.53 18.42
CA LEU A 80 3.52 -9.70 18.85
C LEU A 80 3.20 -8.60 17.82
N ALA A 81 4.23 -8.01 17.19
CA ALA A 81 4.06 -7.00 16.15
C ALA A 81 3.31 -7.55 14.92
N VAL A 82 3.59 -8.79 14.52
CA VAL A 82 2.83 -9.48 13.46
C VAL A 82 1.35 -9.58 13.81
N ARG A 83 1.02 -9.94 15.07
CA ARG A 83 -0.37 -10.02 15.54
C ARG A 83 -1.06 -8.67 15.53
N LEU A 84 -0.39 -7.63 16.01
CA LEU A 84 -0.91 -6.25 15.99
C LEU A 84 -1.17 -5.76 14.56
N ALA A 85 -0.24 -6.03 13.64
CA ALA A 85 -0.34 -5.68 12.22
C ALA A 85 -1.49 -6.41 11.50
N SER A 86 -1.94 -7.55 12.02
CA SER A 86 -2.97 -8.39 11.40
C SER A 86 -4.36 -8.24 12.01
N LEU A 87 -4.56 -7.32 12.96
CA LEU A 87 -5.87 -7.04 13.52
C LEU A 87 -6.80 -6.43 12.45
N THR A 88 -8.02 -6.97 12.32
CA THR A 88 -8.99 -6.59 11.26
C THR A 88 -9.38 -5.11 11.29
N GLU A 89 -9.41 -4.49 12.47
CA GLU A 89 -9.81 -3.09 12.67
C GLU A 89 -8.61 -2.14 12.85
N GLN A 90 -7.39 -2.59 12.53
CA GLN A 90 -6.22 -1.75 12.72
C GLN A 90 -6.14 -0.66 11.64
N ASP A 91 -6.03 0.60 12.07
CA ASP A 91 -5.93 1.78 11.20
C ASP A 91 -4.65 2.59 11.44
N LYS A 92 -3.80 2.14 12.37
CA LYS A 92 -2.62 2.87 12.86
C LYS A 92 -1.31 2.44 12.21
N VAL A 93 -1.20 1.16 11.87
CA VAL A 93 0.04 0.51 11.41
C VAL A 93 0.09 0.54 9.88
N LEU A 94 1.14 1.14 9.35
CA LEU A 94 1.39 1.31 7.93
C LEU A 94 2.41 0.33 7.37
N GLY A 95 3.23 -0.26 8.25
CA GLY A 95 4.29 -1.19 7.90
C GLY A 95 4.76 -1.99 9.12
N LEU A 96 5.46 -3.08 8.85
CA LEU A 96 6.01 -3.97 9.87
C LEU A 96 7.49 -4.27 9.60
N VAL A 97 8.30 -4.27 10.65
CA VAL A 97 9.64 -4.84 10.62
C VAL A 97 9.77 -5.81 11.78
N THR A 98 10.18 -7.04 11.50
CA THR A 98 10.58 -7.96 12.58
C THR A 98 12.07 -8.21 12.53
N ILE A 99 12.69 -8.35 13.69
CA ILE A 99 14.12 -8.59 13.84
C ILE A 99 14.30 -9.86 14.64
N ALA A 100 14.98 -10.84 14.05
CA ALA A 100 15.24 -12.14 14.68
C ALA A 100 13.97 -12.76 15.30
N ALA A 101 12.86 -12.72 14.56
CA ALA A 101 11.56 -13.24 14.98
C ALA A 101 11.06 -14.28 13.99
N ASN A 102 10.50 -15.37 14.50
CA ASN A 102 9.98 -16.47 13.70
C ASN A 102 8.44 -16.44 13.67
N ALA A 103 7.81 -17.14 12.73
CA ALA A 103 6.37 -17.37 12.78
C ALA A 103 5.97 -18.29 13.95
N CYS A 104 6.80 -19.28 14.25
CA CYS A 104 6.69 -20.17 15.41
C CYS A 104 8.06 -20.26 16.06
N PHE A 105 8.18 -19.86 17.33
CA PHE A 105 9.49 -19.90 17.99
C PHE A 105 9.94 -21.35 18.24
N VAL A 106 9.03 -22.17 18.75
CA VAL A 106 9.21 -23.63 18.87
C VAL A 106 8.84 -24.29 17.55
N GLU A 107 9.61 -25.29 17.14
CA GLU A 107 9.39 -26.05 15.91
C GLU A 107 7.97 -26.64 15.85
N ARG A 108 7.38 -26.67 14.66
CA ARG A 108 6.05 -27.25 14.42
C ARG A 108 6.05 -27.99 13.09
N ASP A 109 5.01 -28.79 12.86
CA ASP A 109 4.84 -29.50 11.59
C ASP A 109 4.96 -28.57 10.39
N GLY A 110 5.97 -28.84 9.55
CA GLY A 110 6.25 -28.07 8.34
C GLY A 110 6.80 -26.65 8.58
N TRP A 111 7.25 -26.31 9.80
CA TRP A 111 7.83 -25.00 10.09
C TRP A 111 9.06 -25.07 11.01
N PRO A 112 10.22 -24.53 10.59
CA PRO A 112 11.45 -24.60 11.38
C PRO A 112 11.35 -23.72 12.64
N GLY A 113 11.92 -24.19 13.74
CA GLY A 113 11.96 -23.48 15.01
C GLY A 113 12.95 -24.11 15.98
N MET A 114 12.99 -23.62 17.21
CA MET A 114 13.74 -24.24 18.29
C MET A 114 13.09 -25.58 18.68
N ALA A 115 13.91 -26.62 18.86
CA ALA A 115 13.41 -27.91 19.30
C ALA A 115 12.62 -27.79 20.63
N GLU A 116 11.45 -28.42 20.71
CA GLU A 116 10.56 -28.35 21.88
C GLU A 116 11.31 -28.77 23.16
N THR A 117 12.11 -29.83 23.09
CA THR A 117 12.94 -30.30 24.20
C THR A 117 13.97 -29.27 24.68
N THR A 118 14.52 -28.47 23.77
CA THR A 118 15.45 -27.39 24.10
C THR A 118 14.73 -26.23 24.78
N PHE A 119 13.54 -25.88 24.30
CA PHE A 119 12.70 -24.87 24.92
C PHE A 119 12.27 -25.28 26.34
N GLU A 120 11.72 -26.49 26.51
CA GLU A 120 11.27 -26.99 27.82
C GLU A 120 12.41 -27.07 28.84
N ALA A 121 13.61 -27.47 28.40
CA ALA A 121 14.80 -27.44 29.26
C ALA A 121 15.16 -26.02 29.72
N PHE A 122 15.05 -25.02 28.83
CA PHE A 122 15.27 -23.62 29.18
C PHE A 122 14.17 -23.09 30.12
N TYR A 123 12.90 -23.41 29.84
CA TYR A 123 11.75 -23.01 30.66
C TYR A 123 11.84 -23.57 32.09
N SER A 124 12.20 -24.84 32.21
CA SER A 124 12.45 -25.50 33.50
C SER A 124 13.63 -24.86 34.25
N ALA A 125 14.75 -24.63 33.56
CA ALA A 125 15.93 -24.00 34.14
C ALA A 125 15.61 -22.59 34.68
N PHE A 126 14.84 -21.79 33.92
CA PHE A 126 14.44 -20.45 34.35
C PHE A 126 13.55 -20.52 35.60
N THR A 127 12.65 -21.51 35.67
CA THR A 127 11.80 -21.74 36.85
C THR A 127 12.64 -21.99 38.11
N THR A 128 13.69 -22.82 38.00
CA THR A 128 14.50 -23.24 39.14
C THR A 128 15.65 -22.27 39.50
N ALA A 129 16.21 -21.59 38.51
CA ALA A 129 17.44 -20.80 38.64
C ALA A 129 17.42 -19.60 37.66
N PRO A 130 16.51 -18.63 37.87
CA PRO A 130 16.24 -17.56 36.91
C PRO A 130 17.48 -16.71 36.58
N ASP A 131 18.26 -16.34 37.60
CA ASP A 131 19.49 -15.55 37.45
C ASP A 131 20.52 -16.19 36.51
N SER A 132 20.89 -17.45 36.78
CA SER A 132 21.86 -18.17 35.96
C SER A 132 21.32 -18.44 34.55
N THR A 133 20.01 -18.66 34.43
CA THR A 133 19.36 -18.92 33.14
C THR A 133 19.31 -17.66 32.29
N TRP A 134 19.05 -16.49 32.90
CA TRP A 134 19.12 -15.20 32.22
C TRP A 134 20.55 -14.89 31.74
N GLU A 135 21.59 -15.15 32.55
CA GLU A 135 22.98 -14.96 32.11
C GLU A 135 23.36 -15.87 30.93
N ARG A 136 22.86 -17.12 30.94
CA ARG A 136 22.98 -18.05 29.81
C ARG A 136 22.24 -17.52 28.59
N PHE A 137 21.05 -16.94 28.76
CA PHE A 137 20.28 -16.33 27.70
C PHE A 137 21.02 -15.14 27.05
N CYS A 138 21.61 -14.23 27.84
CA CYS A 138 22.48 -13.18 27.29
C CYS A 138 23.62 -13.75 26.43
N SER A 139 24.18 -14.88 26.87
CA SER A 139 25.24 -15.57 26.13
C SER A 139 24.75 -16.21 24.83
N LEU A 140 23.50 -16.69 24.80
CA LEU A 140 22.86 -17.21 23.58
C LEU A 140 22.54 -16.09 22.60
N GLN A 141 22.02 -14.95 23.07
CA GLN A 141 21.69 -13.81 22.20
C GLN A 141 22.93 -13.26 21.46
N ALA A 142 24.09 -13.25 22.13
CA ALA A 142 25.34 -12.79 21.53
C ALA A 142 26.10 -13.87 20.74
N ARG A 143 25.73 -15.15 20.86
CA ARG A 143 26.46 -16.26 20.24
C ARG A 143 26.41 -16.15 18.72
N GLY A 144 27.53 -16.43 18.07
CA GLY A 144 27.66 -16.42 16.61
C GLY A 144 27.96 -15.04 16.02
N ASP A 145 27.60 -13.97 16.72
CA ASP A 145 27.80 -12.59 16.29
C ASP A 145 29.29 -12.20 16.25
N THR A 146 29.70 -11.48 15.21
CA THR A 146 31.08 -10.96 15.09
C THR A 146 31.47 -10.01 16.23
N ALA A 147 30.50 -9.30 16.82
CA ALA A 147 30.63 -8.45 17.99
C ALA A 147 30.25 -9.16 19.31
N MET A 148 30.25 -10.50 19.36
CA MET A 148 29.81 -11.30 20.53
C MET A 148 30.34 -10.80 21.87
N ARG A 149 31.64 -10.44 21.96
CA ARG A 149 32.26 -10.03 23.24
C ARG A 149 31.71 -8.69 23.75
N SER A 150 31.55 -7.69 22.88
CA SER A 150 31.03 -6.37 23.25
C SER A 150 29.52 -6.45 23.53
N LEU A 151 28.76 -7.21 22.73
CA LEU A 151 27.35 -7.48 22.98
C LEU A 151 27.13 -8.13 24.34
N LEU A 152 27.84 -9.23 24.63
CA LEU A 152 27.69 -9.94 25.90
C LEU A 152 28.01 -9.06 27.11
N LYS A 153 29.06 -8.22 26.99
CA LYS A 153 29.41 -7.25 28.03
C LYS A 153 28.27 -6.25 28.25
N SER A 154 27.67 -5.72 27.17
CA SER A 154 26.56 -4.77 27.24
C SER A 154 25.29 -5.37 27.84
N LEU A 155 24.95 -6.61 27.46
CA LEU A 155 23.76 -7.30 27.98
C LEU A 155 23.88 -7.55 29.49
N LYS A 156 25.05 -8.01 29.94
CA LYS A 156 25.25 -8.39 31.36
C LYS A 156 25.31 -7.20 32.31
N THR A 157 25.64 -5.99 31.85
CA THR A 157 25.63 -4.79 32.71
C THR A 157 24.22 -4.33 33.07
N GLN A 158 23.19 -4.91 32.45
CA GLN A 158 21.80 -4.47 32.55
C GLN A 158 20.89 -5.50 33.26
N LYS A 159 21.44 -6.32 34.17
CA LYS A 159 20.69 -7.37 34.87
C LYS A 159 19.40 -6.81 35.52
N PRO A 160 18.21 -7.26 35.08
CA PRO A 160 16.95 -6.77 35.62
C PRO A 160 16.59 -7.47 36.93
N GLN A 161 15.67 -6.86 37.68
CA GLN A 161 15.00 -7.53 38.79
C GLN A 161 13.88 -8.41 38.23
N MET A 162 14.07 -9.72 38.23
CA MET A 162 13.15 -10.66 37.60
C MET A 162 11.99 -11.06 38.53
N ASN A 163 10.77 -11.03 38.01
CA ASN A 163 9.62 -11.71 38.59
C ASN A 163 9.42 -13.05 37.87
N ASN A 164 9.72 -14.15 38.56
CA ASN A 164 9.79 -15.48 37.95
C ASN A 164 8.45 -15.90 37.30
N ASP A 165 7.32 -15.68 37.95
CA ASP A 165 6.01 -16.13 37.43
C ASP A 165 5.57 -15.34 36.20
N ALA A 166 5.71 -14.02 36.27
CA ALA A 166 5.34 -13.13 35.19
C ALA A 166 6.22 -13.32 33.93
N TRP A 167 7.53 -13.50 34.13
CA TRP A 167 8.48 -13.78 33.04
C TRP A 167 8.27 -15.14 32.39
N ARG A 168 7.85 -16.16 33.17
CA ARG A 168 7.44 -17.46 32.64
C ARG A 168 6.19 -17.37 31.79
N GLY A 169 5.24 -16.51 32.13
CA GLY A 169 4.07 -16.24 31.30
C GLY A 169 4.45 -15.69 29.92
N ALA A 170 5.39 -14.75 29.87
CA ALA A 170 5.93 -14.22 28.61
C ALA A 170 6.67 -15.27 27.77
N LEU A 171 7.49 -16.11 28.41
CA LEU A 171 8.16 -17.25 27.78
C LEU A 171 7.17 -18.26 27.18
N ARG A 172 6.10 -18.57 27.92
CA ARG A 172 5.06 -19.47 27.42
C ARG A 172 4.31 -18.88 26.23
N CYS A 173 3.98 -17.59 26.29
CA CYS A 173 3.40 -16.86 25.15
C CYS A 173 4.27 -16.99 23.90
N LEU A 174 5.60 -16.85 24.04
CA LEU A 174 6.55 -17.02 22.92
C LEU A 174 6.44 -18.40 22.26
N ALA A 175 6.36 -19.49 23.04
CA ALA A 175 6.24 -20.85 22.51
C ALA A 175 4.87 -21.14 21.89
N GLU A 176 3.80 -20.54 22.44
CA GLU A 176 2.43 -20.79 22.00
C GLU A 176 2.04 -20.00 20.73
N LEU A 177 2.68 -18.84 20.47
CA LEU A 177 2.41 -18.02 19.30
C LEU A 177 2.67 -18.78 17.98
N ASP A 178 1.63 -18.85 17.15
CA ASP A 178 1.69 -19.36 15.77
C ASP A 178 1.23 -18.27 14.79
N ASN A 179 2.17 -17.67 14.09
CA ASN A 179 1.92 -16.56 13.18
C ASN A 179 1.81 -16.96 11.71
N ARG A 180 1.87 -18.25 11.36
CA ARG A 180 1.94 -18.69 9.95
C ARG A 180 0.80 -18.15 9.09
N GLN A 181 -0.44 -18.29 9.57
CA GLN A 181 -1.62 -17.78 8.86
C GLN A 181 -1.69 -16.25 8.81
N TYR A 182 -1.08 -15.56 9.77
CA TYR A 182 -1.11 -14.09 9.83
C TYR A 182 -0.08 -13.50 8.87
N LEU A 183 1.09 -14.12 8.78
CA LEU A 183 2.12 -13.76 7.79
C LEU A 183 1.62 -13.99 6.36
N ALA A 184 1.01 -15.14 6.08
CA ALA A 184 0.47 -15.45 4.75
C ALA A 184 -0.64 -14.50 4.29
N ASN A 185 -1.34 -13.84 5.22
CA ASN A 185 -2.44 -12.92 4.96
C ASN A 185 -2.09 -11.45 5.22
N LEU A 186 -0.81 -11.13 5.44
CA LEU A 186 -0.39 -9.78 5.78
C LEU A 186 -0.54 -8.86 4.57
N SER A 187 -1.33 -7.80 4.71
CA SER A 187 -1.71 -6.90 3.60
C SER A 187 -0.91 -5.60 3.54
N LEU A 188 -0.02 -5.38 4.51
CA LEU A 188 0.84 -4.19 4.61
C LEU A 188 2.29 -4.51 4.24
N PRO A 189 3.10 -3.51 3.84
CA PRO A 189 4.53 -3.70 3.61
C PRO A 189 5.20 -4.21 4.90
N ALA A 190 5.89 -5.34 4.79
CA ALA A 190 6.59 -5.96 5.91
C ALA A 190 8.00 -6.39 5.49
N LEU A 191 8.96 -6.28 6.40
CA LEU A 191 10.34 -6.72 6.22
C LEU A 191 10.78 -7.60 7.40
N PHE A 192 11.37 -8.76 7.14
CA PHE A 192 11.80 -9.71 8.15
C PHE A 192 13.33 -9.82 8.15
N LEU A 193 13.98 -9.26 9.18
CA LEU A 193 15.42 -9.23 9.31
C LEU A 193 15.93 -10.41 10.16
N PHE A 194 16.90 -11.16 9.63
CA PHE A 194 17.56 -12.27 10.32
C PHE A 194 19.07 -12.06 10.40
N GLY A 195 19.70 -12.67 11.40
CA GLY A 195 21.15 -12.88 11.43
C GLY A 195 21.49 -14.28 10.92
N ASP A 196 22.52 -14.41 10.08
CA ASP A 196 22.98 -15.70 9.54
C ASP A 196 23.53 -16.66 10.61
N ARG A 197 23.88 -16.14 11.79
CA ARG A 197 24.50 -16.88 12.91
C ARG A 197 23.67 -16.81 14.19
N ASP A 198 22.38 -16.55 14.08
CA ASP A 198 21.47 -16.54 15.21
C ASP A 198 21.41 -17.94 15.88
N ALA A 199 21.67 -17.98 17.19
CA ALA A 199 21.67 -19.21 17.97
C ALA A 199 20.31 -19.55 18.61
N LEU A 200 19.32 -18.66 18.50
CA LEU A 200 17.98 -18.79 19.06
C LEU A 200 16.93 -19.04 17.98
N VAL A 201 17.05 -18.35 16.84
CA VAL A 201 16.14 -18.52 15.70
C VAL A 201 16.93 -19.13 14.53
N PRO A 202 16.57 -20.35 14.06
CA PRO A 202 17.28 -20.98 12.96
C PRO A 202 17.11 -20.19 11.67
N ILE A 203 18.17 -20.09 10.87
CA ILE A 203 18.14 -19.35 9.59
C ILE A 203 17.13 -19.95 8.60
N ASP A 204 16.80 -21.23 8.71
CA ASP A 204 15.77 -21.88 7.89
C ASP A 204 14.39 -21.20 8.03
N ALA A 205 14.13 -20.50 9.14
CA ALA A 205 12.93 -19.69 9.32
C ALA A 205 12.83 -18.54 8.31
N ALA A 206 13.96 -17.97 7.90
CA ALA A 206 14.01 -16.96 6.84
C ALA A 206 13.45 -17.54 5.54
N GLY A 207 13.94 -18.70 5.10
CA GLY A 207 13.47 -19.38 3.89
C GLY A 207 12.00 -19.81 3.98
N ALA A 208 11.52 -20.21 5.17
CA ALA A 208 10.11 -20.53 5.37
C ALA A 208 9.18 -19.30 5.23
N ILE A 209 9.63 -18.12 5.68
CA ILE A 209 8.90 -16.86 5.50
C ILE A 209 8.94 -16.40 4.04
N GLU A 210 10.08 -16.51 3.36
CA GLU A 210 10.18 -16.23 1.91
C GLU A 210 9.24 -17.12 1.09
N ALA A 211 9.15 -18.41 1.45
CA ALA A 211 8.30 -19.37 0.75
C ALA A 211 6.79 -19.03 0.79
N ILE A 212 6.36 -18.25 1.78
CA ILE A 212 4.99 -17.72 1.87
C ILE A 212 4.86 -16.27 1.37
N GLY A 213 5.89 -15.75 0.70
CA GLY A 213 5.90 -14.43 0.06
C GLY A 213 6.37 -13.28 0.95
N GLY A 214 6.99 -13.55 2.10
CA GLY A 214 7.57 -12.52 2.94
C GLY A 214 8.86 -11.92 2.34
N ASP A 215 9.08 -10.62 2.55
CA ASP A 215 10.30 -9.91 2.15
C ASP A 215 11.35 -10.06 3.26
N VAL A 216 12.41 -10.80 2.99
CA VAL A 216 13.36 -11.25 4.00
C VAL A 216 14.76 -10.75 3.67
N GLU A 217 15.47 -10.29 4.69
CA GLU A 217 16.86 -9.87 4.57
C GLU A 217 17.70 -10.54 5.66
N VAL A 218 18.87 -11.04 5.26
CA VAL A 218 19.80 -11.76 6.15
C VAL A 218 21.07 -10.94 6.29
N ILE A 219 21.42 -10.58 7.53
CA ILE A 219 22.60 -9.77 7.86
C ILE A 219 23.76 -10.71 8.20
N ASP A 220 24.78 -10.72 7.34
CA ASP A 220 25.98 -11.56 7.48
C ASP A 220 26.78 -11.25 8.76
N GLY A 221 27.35 -12.29 9.36
CA GLY A 221 28.17 -12.23 10.56
C GLY A 221 27.42 -11.83 11.83
N THR A 222 26.10 -12.00 11.86
CA THR A 222 25.24 -11.38 12.89
C THR A 222 24.40 -12.43 13.62
N GLY A 223 24.31 -12.27 14.94
CA GLY A 223 23.52 -13.15 15.82
C GLY A 223 22.09 -12.64 16.02
N HIS A 224 21.55 -12.86 17.22
CA HIS A 224 20.15 -12.54 17.54
C HIS A 224 19.85 -11.04 17.67
N LEU A 225 20.87 -10.18 17.72
CA LEU A 225 20.75 -8.75 18.06
C LEU A 225 21.35 -7.82 16.98
N PRO A 226 20.93 -7.92 15.70
CA PRO A 226 21.47 -7.07 14.64
C PRO A 226 21.25 -5.58 14.90
N HIS A 227 20.14 -5.20 15.55
CA HIS A 227 19.86 -3.82 15.96
C HIS A 227 20.85 -3.27 17.00
N CYS A 228 21.62 -4.13 17.69
CA CYS A 228 22.67 -3.73 18.60
C CYS A 228 24.07 -3.80 17.95
N SER A 229 24.41 -4.89 17.26
CA SER A 229 25.76 -5.10 16.68
C SER A 229 25.96 -4.47 15.31
N ARG A 230 24.89 -4.32 14.54
CA ARG A 230 24.84 -3.79 13.16
C ARG A 230 23.71 -2.77 13.03
N ALA A 231 23.69 -1.82 13.96
CA ALA A 231 22.68 -0.77 14.04
C ALA A 231 22.63 0.09 12.78
N ASP A 232 23.77 0.29 12.13
CA ASP A 232 23.93 0.94 10.83
C ASP A 232 23.12 0.24 9.74
N ILE A 233 23.38 -1.04 9.50
CA ILE A 233 22.69 -1.83 8.47
C ILE A 233 21.21 -2.00 8.82
N THR A 234 20.90 -2.25 10.09
CA THR A 234 19.51 -2.33 10.54
C THR A 234 18.77 -1.02 10.27
N ALA A 235 19.40 0.13 10.51
CA ALA A 235 18.82 1.43 10.21
C ALA A 235 18.61 1.64 8.70
N GLU A 236 19.53 1.21 7.84
CA GLU A 236 19.37 1.30 6.38
C GLU A 236 18.10 0.58 5.89
N TYR A 237 17.88 -0.65 6.36
CA TYR A 237 16.67 -1.42 6.05
C TYR A 237 15.39 -0.76 6.58
N LEU A 238 15.44 -0.21 7.81
CA LEU A 238 14.32 0.54 8.37
C LEU A 238 14.00 1.80 7.53
N LEU A 239 15.01 2.54 7.10
CA LEU A 239 14.84 3.72 6.25
C LEU A 239 14.34 3.36 4.85
N GLU A 240 14.73 2.19 4.34
CA GLU A 240 14.21 1.67 3.08
C GLU A 240 12.72 1.33 3.17
N ILE A 241 12.30 0.53 4.15
CA ILE A 241 10.87 0.20 4.27
C ILE A 241 10.05 1.46 4.58
N MET A 242 10.59 2.41 5.35
CA MET A 242 9.97 3.72 5.54
C MET A 242 9.75 4.46 4.22
N ARG A 243 10.73 4.43 3.31
CA ARG A 243 10.57 4.98 1.96
C ARG A 243 9.54 4.19 1.16
N ARG A 244 9.54 2.86 1.20
CA ARG A 244 8.54 2.02 0.50
C ARG A 244 7.13 2.31 0.99
N VAL A 245 6.90 2.37 2.30
CA VAL A 245 5.61 2.74 2.91
C VAL A 245 5.22 4.19 2.64
N GLY A 246 6.19 5.11 2.67
CA GLY A 246 5.99 6.53 2.38
C GLY A 246 5.74 6.84 0.91
N ASN A 247 6.29 6.03 0.01
CA ASN A 247 6.15 6.14 -1.44
C ASN A 247 5.01 5.28 -1.99
N SER A 248 4.53 4.28 -1.23
CA SER A 248 3.31 3.58 -1.54
C SER A 248 2.18 4.61 -1.42
N PRO A 249 1.54 5.03 -2.52
CA PRO A 249 0.53 6.06 -2.45
C PRO A 249 -0.53 5.60 -1.44
N ALA A 250 -0.69 6.34 -0.34
CA ALA A 250 -1.91 6.24 0.44
C ALA A 250 -3.04 6.39 -0.58
N GLU A 251 -4.03 5.50 -0.56
CA GLU A 251 -5.16 5.57 -1.50
C GLU A 251 -5.64 7.02 -1.53
N PRO A 252 -5.38 7.78 -2.62
CA PRO A 252 -5.57 9.22 -2.62
C PRO A 252 -7.02 9.57 -2.30
N PHE A 253 -7.93 8.65 -2.60
CA PHE A 253 -9.35 8.69 -2.33
C PHE A 253 -9.90 7.28 -2.03
N ASP A 254 -11.01 7.24 -1.30
CA ASP A 254 -11.82 6.02 -1.14
C ASP A 254 -12.57 5.72 -2.45
N LYS A 255 -12.30 4.57 -3.06
CA LYS A 255 -12.94 4.14 -4.31
C LYS A 255 -14.47 4.04 -4.20
N SER A 256 -15.00 3.70 -3.02
CA SER A 256 -16.45 3.70 -2.82
C SER A 256 -17.03 5.12 -2.87
N ALA A 257 -16.28 6.14 -2.45
CA ALA A 257 -16.68 7.54 -2.57
C ALA A 257 -16.67 8.01 -4.04
N VAL A 258 -15.69 7.55 -4.82
CA VAL A 258 -15.64 7.73 -6.27
C VAL A 258 -16.88 7.11 -6.93
N ALA A 259 -17.16 5.84 -6.66
CA ALA A 259 -18.33 5.12 -7.17
C ALA A 259 -19.65 5.84 -6.87
N ARG A 260 -19.82 6.31 -5.63
CA ARG A 260 -21.00 7.10 -5.21
C ARG A 260 -21.09 8.44 -5.93
N SER A 261 -19.96 9.12 -6.17
CA SER A 261 -19.92 10.39 -6.89
C SER A 261 -20.43 10.24 -8.32
N PHE A 262 -19.88 9.28 -9.07
CA PHE A 262 -20.27 9.01 -10.44
C PHE A 262 -21.71 8.45 -10.53
N THR A 263 -22.12 7.60 -9.59
CA THR A 263 -23.51 7.13 -9.49
C THR A 263 -24.51 8.29 -9.41
N ARG A 264 -24.22 9.32 -8.60
CA ARG A 264 -25.10 10.51 -8.52
C ARG A 264 -25.05 11.38 -9.77
N ALA A 265 -23.93 11.39 -10.47
CA ALA A 265 -23.73 12.19 -11.68
C ALA A 265 -24.36 11.58 -12.93
N ALA A 266 -24.69 10.27 -12.93
CA ALA A 266 -25.09 9.53 -14.13
C ALA A 266 -26.14 10.23 -15.01
N GLN A 267 -27.15 10.85 -14.42
CA GLN A 267 -28.23 11.54 -15.14
C GLN A 267 -27.81 12.88 -15.77
N SER A 268 -26.81 13.55 -15.22
CA SER A 268 -26.32 14.86 -15.69
C SER A 268 -24.95 14.79 -16.38
N TYR A 269 -24.30 13.63 -16.33
CA TYR A 269 -22.91 13.45 -16.77
C TYR A 269 -22.76 13.84 -18.24
N ASP A 270 -23.67 13.35 -19.06
CA ASP A 270 -23.67 13.49 -20.51
C ASP A 270 -23.81 14.95 -20.98
N ASP A 271 -24.41 15.83 -20.18
CA ASP A 271 -24.56 17.27 -20.48
C ASP A 271 -23.26 18.05 -20.28
N CYS A 272 -22.33 17.50 -19.48
CA CYS A 272 -21.06 18.15 -19.12
C CYS A 272 -19.83 17.44 -19.70
N ALA A 273 -19.99 16.27 -20.33
CA ALA A 273 -18.91 15.38 -20.76
C ALA A 273 -18.27 15.73 -22.13
N TYR A 274 -18.18 17.01 -22.50
CA TYR A 274 -17.67 17.42 -23.82
C TYR A 274 -16.23 16.96 -24.07
N LEU A 275 -15.34 17.18 -23.11
CA LEU A 275 -13.93 16.75 -23.19
C LEU A 275 -13.82 15.23 -23.28
N GLN A 276 -14.54 14.52 -22.41
CA GLN A 276 -14.52 13.07 -22.30
C GLN A 276 -14.96 12.41 -23.61
N ARG A 277 -16.01 12.93 -24.24
CA ARG A 277 -16.46 12.46 -25.56
C ARG A 277 -15.44 12.73 -26.66
N ALA A 278 -14.80 13.90 -26.65
CA ALA A 278 -13.78 14.24 -27.63
C ALA A 278 -12.52 13.35 -27.50
N VAL A 279 -12.09 13.08 -26.26
CA VAL A 279 -10.97 12.16 -25.96
C VAL A 279 -11.33 10.73 -26.35
N CYS A 280 -12.54 10.27 -26.01
CA CYS A 280 -13.02 8.93 -26.35
C CYS A 280 -13.00 8.67 -27.86
N ARG A 281 -13.45 9.63 -28.68
CA ARG A 281 -13.41 9.53 -30.15
C ARG A 281 -11.98 9.48 -30.69
N GLN A 282 -11.08 10.31 -30.16
CA GLN A 282 -9.67 10.31 -30.56
C GLN A 282 -8.94 9.03 -30.13
N LEU A 283 -9.27 8.47 -28.96
CA LEU A 283 -8.73 7.18 -28.54
C LEU A 283 -9.19 6.07 -29.50
N LEU A 284 -10.49 6.04 -29.83
CA LEU A 284 -11.02 5.02 -30.75
C LEU A 284 -10.43 5.12 -32.15
N SER A 285 -10.06 6.32 -32.62
CA SER A 285 -9.38 6.45 -33.92
C SER A 285 -8.00 5.81 -33.97
N GLN A 286 -7.41 5.45 -32.82
CA GLN A 286 -6.14 4.71 -32.73
C GLN A 286 -6.34 3.19 -32.81
N ALA A 287 -7.59 2.70 -32.79
CA ALA A 287 -7.89 1.28 -32.96
C ALA A 287 -7.56 0.83 -34.39
N ASP A 288 -6.79 -0.24 -34.50
CA ASP A 288 -6.40 -0.83 -35.78
C ASP A 288 -7.64 -1.44 -36.47
N VAL A 289 -7.94 -0.98 -37.68
CA VAL A 289 -9.06 -1.47 -38.49
C VAL A 289 -8.86 -2.87 -39.03
N ASN A 290 -7.61 -3.30 -39.15
CA ASN A 290 -7.29 -4.59 -39.77
C ASN A 290 -7.41 -5.76 -38.79
N ARG A 291 -7.50 -5.46 -37.49
CA ARG A 291 -7.65 -6.45 -36.44
C ARG A 291 -9.02 -6.32 -35.78
N VAL A 292 -9.93 -7.22 -36.14
CA VAL A 292 -11.27 -7.26 -35.56
C VAL A 292 -11.23 -8.04 -34.24
N PRO A 293 -11.42 -7.40 -33.07
CA PRO A 293 -11.49 -8.10 -31.79
C PRO A 293 -12.77 -8.93 -31.71
N ARG A 294 -12.70 -10.12 -31.10
CA ARG A 294 -13.91 -10.93 -30.84
C ARG A 294 -14.57 -10.47 -29.54
N THR A 295 -13.78 -10.17 -28.52
CA THR A 295 -14.26 -9.69 -27.22
C THR A 295 -13.57 -8.39 -26.83
N ILE A 296 -14.37 -7.37 -26.49
CA ILE A 296 -13.94 -6.05 -26.06
C ILE A 296 -14.38 -5.81 -24.61
N LEU A 297 -13.47 -5.31 -23.78
CA LEU A 297 -13.78 -4.76 -22.48
C LEU A 297 -13.77 -3.22 -22.56
N ASP A 298 -14.91 -2.58 -22.37
CA ASP A 298 -15.02 -1.14 -22.12
C ASP A 298 -14.84 -0.88 -20.61
N LEU A 299 -13.60 -0.61 -20.21
CA LEU A 299 -13.15 -0.52 -18.82
C LEU A 299 -13.32 0.92 -18.30
N GLY A 300 -14.29 1.11 -17.41
CA GLY A 300 -14.80 2.41 -16.99
C GLY A 300 -15.79 2.99 -18.00
N SER A 301 -16.78 2.18 -18.39
CA SER A 301 -17.71 2.47 -19.49
C SER A 301 -18.59 3.72 -19.28
N GLY A 302 -18.74 4.18 -18.04
CA GLY A 302 -19.58 5.32 -17.68
C GLY A 302 -21.02 5.13 -18.17
N THR A 303 -21.59 6.17 -18.78
CA THR A 303 -22.94 6.18 -19.36
C THR A 303 -23.05 5.44 -20.70
N GLY A 304 -22.04 4.66 -21.10
CA GLY A 304 -22.06 3.82 -22.30
C GLY A 304 -21.73 4.52 -23.61
N PHE A 305 -21.21 5.76 -23.58
CA PHE A 305 -20.84 6.48 -24.81
C PHE A 305 -19.70 5.78 -25.58
N GLY A 306 -18.68 5.29 -24.85
CA GLY A 306 -17.59 4.52 -25.46
C GLY A 306 -18.09 3.20 -26.04
N THR A 307 -18.92 2.49 -25.28
CA THR A 307 -19.60 1.26 -25.68
C THR A 307 -20.35 1.40 -27.00
N GLU A 308 -21.14 2.48 -27.17
CA GLU A 308 -21.88 2.76 -28.40
C GLU A 308 -20.94 2.95 -29.60
N LEU A 309 -19.86 3.71 -29.44
CA LEU A 309 -18.87 3.89 -30.51
C LEU A 309 -18.14 2.59 -30.85
N LEU A 310 -17.83 1.77 -29.85
CA LEU A 310 -17.22 0.46 -30.03
C LEU A 310 -18.16 -0.48 -30.80
N ARG A 311 -19.46 -0.49 -30.48
CA ARG A 311 -20.46 -1.26 -31.23
C ARG A 311 -20.56 -0.82 -32.69
N GLN A 312 -20.57 0.49 -32.94
CA GLN A 312 -20.58 1.03 -34.31
C GLN A 312 -19.32 0.62 -35.10
N ARG A 313 -18.15 0.62 -34.43
CA ARG A 313 -16.87 0.28 -35.06
C ARG A 313 -16.67 -1.21 -35.25
N PHE A 314 -17.13 -2.03 -34.31
CA PHE A 314 -16.98 -3.48 -34.29
C PHE A 314 -18.33 -4.17 -34.06
N PRO A 315 -19.23 -4.18 -35.05
CA PRO A 315 -20.62 -4.64 -34.87
C PRO A 315 -20.75 -6.08 -34.37
N GLN A 316 -19.78 -6.94 -34.70
CA GLN A 316 -19.78 -8.37 -34.38
C GLN A 316 -19.05 -8.73 -33.09
N ALA A 317 -18.37 -7.77 -32.44
CA ALA A 317 -17.64 -8.05 -31.21
C ALA A 317 -18.60 -8.25 -30.03
N GLN A 318 -18.26 -9.12 -29.10
CA GLN A 318 -18.88 -9.15 -27.78
C GLN A 318 -18.31 -8.02 -26.93
N ILE A 319 -19.17 -7.15 -26.42
CA ILE A 319 -18.76 -5.96 -25.65
C ILE A 319 -19.21 -6.10 -24.21
N ILE A 320 -18.24 -6.08 -23.29
CA ILE A 320 -18.47 -6.05 -21.84
C ILE A 320 -18.25 -4.62 -21.37
N ALA A 321 -19.31 -3.97 -20.89
CA ALA A 321 -19.23 -2.68 -20.21
C ALA A 321 -18.94 -2.91 -18.71
N LEU A 322 -17.81 -2.41 -18.23
CA LEU A 322 -17.40 -2.55 -16.83
C LEU A 322 -17.20 -1.17 -16.22
N ASP A 323 -17.80 -0.91 -15.06
CA ASP A 323 -17.58 0.34 -14.33
C ASP A 323 -17.63 0.09 -12.82
N LEU A 324 -16.88 0.89 -12.05
CA LEU A 324 -16.92 0.85 -10.60
C LEU A 324 -18.25 1.41 -10.05
N ALA A 325 -18.86 2.35 -10.75
CA ALA A 325 -20.09 3.02 -10.37
C ALA A 325 -21.32 2.30 -10.96
N GLU A 326 -22.02 1.51 -10.13
CA GLU A 326 -23.23 0.79 -10.54
C GLU A 326 -24.31 1.69 -11.15
N GLY A 327 -24.43 2.95 -10.70
CA GLY A 327 -25.38 3.92 -11.28
C GLY A 327 -25.09 4.26 -12.73
N MET A 328 -23.82 4.29 -13.13
CA MET A 328 -23.41 4.52 -14.52
C MET A 328 -23.83 3.34 -15.41
N LEU A 329 -23.61 2.11 -14.95
CA LEU A 329 -24.03 0.90 -15.67
C LEU A 329 -25.55 0.81 -15.79
N LYS A 330 -26.30 1.15 -14.73
CA LYS A 330 -27.77 1.21 -14.77
C LYS A 330 -28.26 2.22 -15.80
N PHE A 331 -27.63 3.40 -15.87
CA PHE A 331 -27.95 4.40 -16.89
C PHE A 331 -27.62 3.88 -18.29
N ALA A 332 -26.40 3.36 -18.51
CA ALA A 332 -25.96 2.83 -19.79
C ALA A 332 -26.92 1.73 -20.28
N ARG A 333 -27.27 0.77 -19.42
CA ARG A 333 -28.21 -0.30 -19.77
C ARG A 333 -29.61 0.19 -20.13
N ALA A 334 -30.07 1.28 -19.52
CA ALA A 334 -31.41 1.82 -19.77
C ALA A 334 -31.46 2.75 -21.01
N GLN A 335 -30.40 3.53 -21.25
CA GLN A 335 -30.39 4.61 -22.25
C GLN A 335 -29.51 4.31 -23.47
N ARG A 336 -28.54 3.40 -23.35
CA ARG A 336 -27.59 2.96 -24.40
C ARG A 336 -27.29 1.45 -24.30
N PRO A 337 -28.27 0.56 -24.58
CA PRO A 337 -28.14 -0.88 -24.40
C PRO A 337 -27.29 -1.57 -25.48
N GLU A 338 -26.07 -1.07 -25.75
CA GLU A 338 -25.20 -1.53 -26.85
C GLU A 338 -24.19 -2.63 -26.43
N ALA A 339 -24.02 -2.83 -25.12
CA ALA A 339 -23.15 -3.87 -24.56
C ALA A 339 -23.90 -5.20 -24.38
N ASP A 340 -23.16 -6.30 -24.52
CA ASP A 340 -23.66 -7.67 -24.31
C ASP A 340 -23.64 -8.06 -22.82
N GLY A 341 -22.84 -7.38 -22.00
CA GLY A 341 -22.73 -7.60 -20.57
C GLY A 341 -22.38 -6.33 -19.79
N TYR A 342 -22.90 -6.21 -18.56
CA TYR A 342 -22.66 -5.09 -17.65
C TYR A 342 -22.11 -5.63 -16.33
N VAL A 343 -20.92 -5.20 -15.93
CA VAL A 343 -20.21 -5.71 -14.74
C VAL A 343 -19.80 -4.57 -13.83
N ALA A 344 -20.28 -4.58 -12.58
CA ALA A 344 -19.83 -3.64 -11.56
C ALA A 344 -18.57 -4.21 -10.88
N ALA A 345 -17.41 -3.63 -11.12
CA ALA A 345 -16.15 -4.11 -10.57
C ALA A 345 -15.07 -3.02 -10.51
N ASP A 346 -14.04 -3.27 -9.72
CA ASP A 346 -12.84 -2.45 -9.67
C ASP A 346 -11.88 -2.85 -10.80
N ALA A 347 -11.33 -1.87 -11.52
CA ALA A 347 -10.34 -2.12 -12.57
C ALA A 347 -9.04 -2.78 -12.04
N GLU A 348 -8.77 -2.64 -10.74
CA GLU A 348 -7.64 -3.30 -10.07
C GLU A 348 -7.98 -4.73 -9.58
N GLN A 349 -9.24 -5.20 -9.72
CA GLN A 349 -9.69 -6.54 -9.33
C GLN A 349 -10.80 -7.02 -10.28
N LEU A 350 -10.41 -7.52 -11.45
CA LEU A 350 -11.30 -7.84 -12.55
C LEU A 350 -11.89 -9.26 -12.40
N PRO A 351 -13.22 -9.41 -12.29
CA PRO A 351 -13.89 -10.71 -12.19
C PRO A 351 -14.04 -11.37 -13.58
N LEU A 352 -12.98 -11.38 -14.37
CA LEU A 352 -12.93 -11.89 -15.73
C LEU A 352 -11.91 -13.03 -15.82
N ALA A 353 -12.16 -13.99 -16.70
CA ALA A 353 -11.26 -15.12 -16.92
C ALA A 353 -9.92 -14.66 -17.52
N ALA A 354 -8.85 -15.43 -17.29
CA ALA A 354 -7.57 -15.17 -17.93
C ALA A 354 -7.65 -15.41 -19.45
N GLY A 355 -6.94 -14.62 -20.25
CA GLY A 355 -6.85 -14.79 -21.70
C GLY A 355 -8.21 -14.75 -22.43
N SER A 356 -9.16 -13.94 -21.97
CA SER A 356 -10.52 -13.88 -22.52
C SER A 356 -10.85 -12.60 -23.29
N ILE A 357 -9.98 -11.59 -23.28
CA ILE A 357 -10.23 -10.26 -23.87
C ILE A 357 -9.24 -9.97 -25.00
N ASP A 358 -9.74 -9.63 -26.19
CA ASP A 358 -8.91 -9.24 -27.34
C ASP A 358 -8.52 -7.76 -27.31
N LEU A 359 -9.44 -6.90 -26.87
CA LEU A 359 -9.25 -5.45 -26.77
C LEU A 359 -9.77 -4.93 -25.42
N VAL A 360 -8.88 -4.29 -24.66
CA VAL A 360 -9.27 -3.41 -23.56
C VAL A 360 -9.32 -1.98 -24.09
N PHE A 361 -10.46 -1.31 -23.89
CA PHE A 361 -10.66 0.10 -24.21
C PHE A 361 -11.02 0.83 -22.92
N SER A 362 -10.28 1.87 -22.54
CA SER A 362 -10.57 2.67 -21.35
C SER A 362 -10.36 4.15 -21.62
N SER A 363 -11.42 4.95 -21.57
CA SER A 363 -11.33 6.39 -21.80
C SER A 363 -11.74 7.15 -20.55
N MET A 364 -10.81 7.94 -20.00
CA MET A 364 -11.04 8.85 -18.87
C MET A 364 -11.54 8.15 -17.60
N ALA A 365 -11.05 6.94 -17.32
CA ALA A 365 -11.38 6.18 -16.12
C ALA A 365 -10.17 5.83 -15.25
N LEU A 366 -9.04 5.42 -15.85
CA LEU A 366 -7.92 4.86 -15.07
C LEU A 366 -7.22 5.85 -14.15
N GLN A 367 -7.45 7.17 -14.25
CA GLN A 367 -6.95 8.13 -13.27
C GLN A 367 -7.50 7.90 -11.84
N TRP A 368 -8.51 7.05 -11.71
CA TRP A 368 -9.06 6.61 -10.42
C TRP A 368 -8.39 5.33 -9.89
N CYS A 369 -7.38 4.82 -10.57
CA CYS A 369 -6.53 3.71 -10.15
C CYS A 369 -5.18 4.23 -9.65
N TYR A 370 -4.68 3.66 -8.55
CA TYR A 370 -3.44 4.10 -7.88
C TYR A 370 -2.55 2.93 -7.46
N ARG A 371 -3.01 1.68 -7.64
CA ARG A 371 -2.21 0.46 -7.52
C ARG A 371 -1.83 -0.01 -8.92
N LEU A 372 -1.01 0.79 -9.62
CA LEU A 372 -0.65 0.53 -11.02
C LEU A 372 -0.11 -0.89 -11.27
N PRO A 373 0.76 -1.49 -10.42
CA PRO A 373 1.20 -2.87 -10.62
C PRO A 373 0.04 -3.86 -10.60
N GLN A 374 -0.93 -3.69 -9.69
CA GLN A 374 -2.12 -4.54 -9.60
C GLN A 374 -3.03 -4.36 -10.82
N LEU A 375 -3.27 -3.11 -11.25
CA LEU A 375 -4.04 -2.80 -12.45
C LEU A 375 -3.45 -3.49 -13.69
N PHE A 376 -2.15 -3.30 -13.95
CA PHE A 376 -1.52 -3.85 -15.14
C PHE A 376 -1.33 -5.37 -15.08
N ALA A 377 -1.17 -5.96 -13.89
CA ALA A 377 -1.22 -7.41 -13.72
C ALA A 377 -2.59 -7.99 -14.09
N GLU A 378 -3.68 -7.34 -13.67
CA GLU A 378 -5.04 -7.74 -14.04
C GLU A 378 -5.29 -7.59 -15.55
N LEU A 379 -4.88 -6.46 -16.14
CA LEU A 379 -4.97 -6.26 -17.59
C LEU A 379 -4.19 -7.31 -18.37
N GLN A 380 -2.95 -7.62 -17.97
CA GLN A 380 -2.16 -8.67 -18.59
C GLN A 380 -2.88 -10.02 -18.50
N ARG A 381 -3.39 -10.36 -17.32
CA ARG A 381 -4.00 -11.66 -17.03
C ARG A 381 -5.21 -11.92 -17.92
N ILE A 382 -6.09 -10.93 -18.07
CA ILE A 382 -7.35 -11.12 -18.82
C ILE A 382 -7.15 -11.07 -20.33
N MET A 383 -6.05 -10.48 -20.82
CA MET A 383 -5.82 -10.28 -22.24
C MET A 383 -5.27 -11.54 -22.91
N VAL A 384 -5.76 -11.83 -24.12
CA VAL A 384 -5.17 -12.87 -24.97
C VAL A 384 -3.74 -12.50 -25.39
N PRO A 385 -2.89 -13.46 -25.78
CA PRO A 385 -1.61 -13.15 -26.44
C PRO A 385 -1.81 -12.27 -27.68
N GLY A 386 -0.99 -11.24 -27.81
CA GLY A 386 -1.12 -10.20 -28.84
C GLY A 386 -2.30 -9.24 -28.64
N GLY A 387 -3.13 -9.38 -27.59
CA GLY A 387 -4.26 -8.49 -27.33
C GLY A 387 -3.86 -7.02 -27.20
N ARG A 388 -4.79 -6.09 -27.41
CA ARG A 388 -4.53 -4.64 -27.40
C ARG A 388 -5.19 -3.95 -26.21
N CYS A 389 -4.52 -2.93 -25.69
CA CYS A 389 -5.03 -2.08 -24.62
C CYS A 389 -4.90 -0.61 -25.05
N LEU A 390 -6.04 0.04 -25.27
CA LEU A 390 -6.15 1.44 -25.63
C LEU A 390 -6.67 2.22 -24.44
N VAL A 391 -5.85 3.13 -23.92
CA VAL A 391 -6.19 3.92 -22.73
C VAL A 391 -6.04 5.40 -23.02
N ALA A 392 -6.99 6.21 -22.56
CA ALA A 392 -6.82 7.64 -22.36
C ALA A 392 -7.04 7.98 -20.88
N THR A 393 -6.09 8.69 -20.26
CA THR A 393 -6.15 9.12 -18.86
C THR A 393 -5.60 10.55 -18.69
N LEU A 394 -5.58 11.06 -17.46
CA LEU A 394 -5.17 12.43 -17.15
C LEU A 394 -3.75 12.49 -16.56
N GLY A 395 -3.00 13.54 -16.94
CA GLY A 395 -1.65 13.82 -16.45
C GLY A 395 -1.55 14.99 -15.46
N PRO A 396 -0.37 15.19 -14.83
CA PRO A 396 -0.14 16.16 -13.76
C PRO A 396 -0.50 17.61 -14.10
N ARG A 397 -0.38 18.02 -15.37
CA ARG A 397 -0.69 19.38 -15.85
C ARG A 397 -2.20 19.65 -15.98
N THR A 398 -3.04 18.66 -15.71
CA THR A 398 -4.49 18.83 -15.64
C THR A 398 -4.90 19.76 -14.50
N LEU A 399 -5.77 20.72 -14.82
CA LEU A 399 -6.32 21.77 -13.96
C LEU A 399 -5.23 22.62 -13.27
N VAL A 400 -4.10 22.84 -13.95
CA VAL A 400 -2.95 23.58 -13.39
C VAL A 400 -3.33 25.00 -12.95
N GLU A 401 -4.19 25.67 -13.72
CA GLU A 401 -4.69 27.01 -13.38
C GLU A 401 -5.42 26.99 -12.03
N LEU A 402 -6.22 25.94 -11.78
CA LEU A 402 -7.04 25.82 -10.59
C LEU A 402 -6.19 25.44 -9.39
N LYS A 403 -5.21 24.55 -9.58
CA LYS A 403 -4.19 24.20 -8.58
C LYS A 403 -3.41 25.44 -8.14
N GLN A 404 -2.93 26.24 -9.09
CA GLN A 404 -2.18 27.47 -8.81
C GLN A 404 -3.01 28.50 -8.07
N SER A 405 -4.28 28.70 -8.45
CA SER A 405 -5.15 29.65 -7.75
C SER A 405 -5.51 29.18 -6.34
N TRP A 406 -5.71 27.89 -6.12
CA TRP A 406 -5.93 27.35 -4.77
C TRP A 406 -4.71 27.50 -3.87
N ALA A 407 -3.50 27.30 -4.40
CA ALA A 407 -2.26 27.48 -3.64
C ALA A 407 -2.05 28.90 -3.11
N GLN A 408 -2.69 29.91 -3.74
CA GLN A 408 -2.70 31.29 -3.24
C GLN A 408 -3.77 31.54 -2.15
N VAL A 409 -4.74 30.62 -2.00
CA VAL A 409 -5.84 30.74 -1.04
C VAL A 409 -5.48 30.04 0.27
N ASP A 410 -5.06 28.78 0.20
CA ASP A 410 -4.61 27.96 1.33
C ASP A 410 -3.68 26.80 0.88
N GLY A 411 -3.19 26.01 1.84
CA GLY A 411 -2.32 24.85 1.59
C GLY A 411 -3.05 23.52 1.41
N GLY A 412 -4.37 23.52 1.22
CA GLY A 412 -5.18 22.30 1.09
C GLY A 412 -5.09 21.66 -0.31
N VAL A 413 -5.42 20.37 -0.39
CA VAL A 413 -5.53 19.66 -1.68
C VAL A 413 -6.93 19.87 -2.23
N HIS A 414 -7.06 20.67 -3.28
CA HIS A 414 -8.35 21.04 -3.89
C HIS A 414 -8.63 20.39 -5.26
N VAL A 415 -7.64 19.70 -5.82
CA VAL A 415 -7.71 19.03 -7.13
C VAL A 415 -7.07 17.66 -7.01
N ASN A 416 -7.62 16.67 -7.71
CA ASN A 416 -7.05 15.32 -7.74
C ASN A 416 -5.59 15.34 -8.26
N GLN A 417 -4.77 14.48 -7.67
CA GLN A 417 -3.41 14.25 -8.15
C GLN A 417 -3.46 13.24 -9.29
N PHE A 418 -2.69 13.51 -10.34
CA PHE A 418 -2.63 12.70 -11.55
C PHE A 418 -1.20 12.25 -11.78
N LEU A 419 -1.00 11.00 -12.18
CA LEU A 419 0.33 10.42 -12.35
C LEU A 419 0.96 10.83 -13.69
N PRO A 420 2.28 11.07 -13.75
CA PRO A 420 2.97 11.38 -14.99
C PRO A 420 3.00 10.17 -15.94
N ALA A 421 3.07 10.43 -17.25
CA ALA A 421 3.11 9.40 -18.29
C ALA A 421 4.23 8.35 -18.10
N GLY A 422 5.37 8.75 -17.52
CA GLY A 422 6.48 7.84 -17.21
C GLY A 422 6.09 6.72 -16.25
N GLN A 423 5.29 6.99 -15.21
CA GLN A 423 4.87 5.98 -14.25
C GLN A 423 3.88 4.98 -14.85
N TRP A 424 2.97 5.46 -15.71
CA TRP A 424 2.07 4.58 -16.47
C TRP A 424 2.84 3.63 -17.39
N ARG A 425 3.81 4.17 -18.13
CA ARG A 425 4.67 3.40 -19.04
C ARG A 425 5.47 2.35 -18.26
N GLU A 426 6.11 2.76 -17.18
CA GLU A 426 6.92 1.88 -16.35
C GLU A 426 6.10 0.72 -15.78
N ALA A 427 4.92 1.00 -15.20
CA ALA A 427 4.08 -0.04 -14.63
C ALA A 427 3.54 -1.01 -15.70
N ALA A 428 3.15 -0.51 -16.88
CA ALA A 428 2.73 -1.36 -17.99
C ALA A 428 3.84 -2.32 -18.43
N LEU A 429 5.05 -1.78 -18.63
CA LEU A 429 6.23 -2.55 -19.07
C LEU A 429 6.61 -3.64 -18.07
N HIS A 430 6.59 -3.34 -16.76
CA HIS A 430 6.88 -4.32 -15.71
C HIS A 430 5.92 -5.52 -15.73
N CYS A 431 4.68 -5.31 -16.18
CA CYS A 431 3.67 -6.37 -16.32
C CYS A 431 3.65 -6.98 -17.72
N GLY A 432 4.60 -6.68 -18.61
CA GLY A 432 4.68 -7.27 -19.95
C GLY A 432 3.67 -6.70 -20.96
N LEU A 433 3.14 -5.51 -20.72
CA LEU A 433 2.44 -4.71 -21.73
C LEU A 433 3.38 -3.65 -22.28
N ASP A 434 3.68 -3.72 -23.57
CA ASP A 434 4.57 -2.77 -24.26
C ASP A 434 3.81 -2.01 -25.34
N GLY A 435 4.25 -0.79 -25.63
CA GLY A 435 3.70 0.04 -26.69
C GLY A 435 3.94 1.54 -26.50
N GLN A 436 3.18 2.33 -27.25
CA GLN A 436 3.35 3.78 -27.30
C GLN A 436 2.61 4.45 -26.15
N VAL A 437 3.29 5.37 -25.47
CA VAL A 437 2.69 6.29 -24.48
C VAL A 437 3.04 7.71 -24.88
N SER A 438 2.03 8.54 -25.11
CA SER A 438 2.14 9.96 -25.50
C SER A 438 1.16 10.82 -24.71
N ASP A 439 1.45 12.11 -24.57
CA ASP A 439 0.53 13.07 -23.95
C ASP A 439 0.27 14.29 -24.85
N GLU A 440 -0.89 14.92 -24.66
CA GLU A 440 -1.24 16.18 -25.31
C GLU A 440 -1.90 17.14 -24.30
N LEU A 441 -1.79 18.44 -24.55
CA LEU A 441 -2.51 19.46 -23.80
C LEU A 441 -3.77 19.90 -24.55
N ARG A 442 -4.93 19.77 -23.91
CA ARG A 442 -6.19 20.35 -24.36
C ARG A 442 -6.56 21.53 -23.48
N ARG A 443 -6.93 22.66 -24.10
CA ARG A 443 -7.41 23.85 -23.38
C ARG A 443 -8.86 24.11 -23.71
N LEU A 444 -9.66 24.26 -22.67
CA LEU A 444 -11.03 24.76 -22.74
C LEU A 444 -11.09 26.17 -22.13
N HIS A 445 -12.14 26.90 -22.46
CA HIS A 445 -12.39 28.23 -21.91
C HIS A 445 -13.80 28.31 -21.33
N PHE A 446 -13.92 28.97 -20.18
CA PHE A 446 -15.19 29.14 -19.45
C PHE A 446 -15.48 30.60 -19.19
N ASP A 447 -16.77 30.97 -19.22
CA ASP A 447 -17.16 32.37 -18.98
C ASP A 447 -16.92 32.78 -17.52
N SER A 448 -17.06 31.83 -16.59
CA SER A 448 -16.88 32.06 -15.17
C SER A 448 -16.37 30.83 -14.41
N LEU A 449 -15.66 31.07 -13.30
CA LEU A 449 -15.24 30.01 -12.38
C LEU A 449 -16.43 29.20 -11.83
N ARG A 450 -17.59 29.85 -11.64
CA ARG A 450 -18.81 29.18 -11.19
C ARG A 450 -19.27 28.13 -12.21
N GLN A 451 -19.21 28.46 -13.49
CA GLN A 451 -19.55 27.51 -14.55
C GLN A 451 -18.58 26.33 -14.54
N LEU A 452 -17.27 26.58 -14.49
CA LEU A 452 -16.23 25.54 -14.41
C LEU A 452 -16.48 24.59 -13.23
N MET A 453 -16.67 25.13 -12.01
CA MET A 453 -16.89 24.32 -10.81
C MET A 453 -18.18 23.49 -10.90
N ARG A 454 -19.22 24.03 -11.54
CA ARG A 454 -20.49 23.31 -11.77
C ARG A 454 -20.29 22.16 -12.75
N GLU A 455 -19.56 22.36 -13.85
CA GLU A 455 -19.30 21.30 -14.84
C GLU A 455 -18.41 20.20 -14.27
N LEU A 456 -17.33 20.54 -13.53
CA LEU A 456 -16.51 19.55 -12.82
C LEU A 456 -17.33 18.70 -11.84
N LYS A 457 -18.29 19.33 -11.14
CA LYS A 457 -19.23 18.61 -10.27
C LYS A 457 -20.22 17.76 -11.07
N GLY A 458 -20.71 18.26 -12.21
CA GLY A 458 -21.67 17.61 -13.09
C GLY A 458 -21.15 16.31 -13.71
N VAL A 459 -19.85 16.25 -14.01
CA VAL A 459 -19.18 15.01 -14.47
C VAL A 459 -18.75 14.08 -13.31
N GLY A 460 -19.09 14.40 -12.06
CA GLY A 460 -18.69 13.60 -10.89
C GLY A 460 -17.21 13.69 -10.50
N ALA A 461 -16.40 14.44 -11.25
CA ALA A 461 -14.95 14.58 -11.06
C ALA A 461 -14.55 15.75 -10.13
N HIS A 462 -15.38 16.04 -9.13
CA HIS A 462 -14.99 16.95 -8.06
C HIS A 462 -13.91 16.31 -7.17
N ASN A 463 -13.31 17.09 -6.29
CA ASN A 463 -12.27 16.61 -5.39
C ASN A 463 -12.82 15.62 -4.36
N ILE A 464 -12.31 14.38 -4.39
CA ILE A 464 -12.69 13.27 -3.48
C ILE A 464 -11.50 12.86 -2.60
N ASN A 465 -10.38 13.60 -2.65
CA ASN A 465 -9.18 13.25 -1.90
C ASN A 465 -9.46 13.13 -0.40
N ARG A 466 -8.88 12.12 0.26
CA ARG A 466 -8.99 11.95 1.73
C ARG A 466 -8.41 13.15 2.50
N ALA A 467 -7.40 13.79 1.93
CA ALA A 467 -6.76 15.00 2.46
C ALA A 467 -7.52 16.30 2.13
N ALA A 468 -8.65 16.24 1.42
CA ALA A 468 -9.50 17.40 1.21
C ALA A 468 -10.23 17.75 2.53
N ASP A 469 -10.22 19.02 2.92
CA ASP A 469 -10.99 19.51 4.07
C ASP A 469 -12.47 19.13 3.90
N LYS A 470 -13.01 18.32 4.81
CA LYS A 470 -14.42 17.88 4.78
C LYS A 470 -15.44 18.99 5.15
N GLY A 471 -14.96 20.21 5.40
CA GLY A 471 -15.78 21.37 5.73
C GLY A 471 -16.27 22.11 4.48
N MET A 472 -17.40 22.83 4.60
CA MET A 472 -17.84 23.76 3.54
C MET A 472 -16.76 24.80 3.30
N THR A 473 -16.35 25.00 2.04
CA THR A 473 -15.48 26.10 1.66
C THR A 473 -16.13 27.42 2.04
N GLY A 474 -15.59 28.11 3.04
CA GLY A 474 -16.15 29.37 3.51
C GLY A 474 -16.23 30.42 2.39
N ARG A 475 -17.29 31.26 2.39
CA ARG A 475 -17.54 32.28 1.34
C ARG A 475 -16.31 33.13 1.01
N ARG A 476 -15.50 33.48 2.02
CA ARG A 476 -14.26 34.25 1.85
C ARG A 476 -13.20 33.50 1.02
N LYS A 477 -13.05 32.18 1.20
CA LYS A 477 -12.12 31.36 0.40
C LYS A 477 -12.56 31.29 -1.06
N LEU A 478 -13.86 31.08 -1.32
CA LEU A 478 -14.41 31.09 -2.68
C LEU A 478 -14.22 32.45 -3.38
N GLN A 479 -14.40 33.55 -2.66
CA GLN A 479 -14.16 34.89 -3.21
C GLN A 479 -12.68 35.11 -3.57
N ARG A 480 -11.75 34.72 -2.68
CA ARG A 480 -10.30 34.78 -2.97
C ARG A 480 -9.91 33.90 -4.16
N LEU A 481 -10.46 32.69 -4.25
CA LEU A 481 -10.26 31.81 -5.40
C LEU A 481 -10.76 32.46 -6.68
N SER A 482 -11.94 33.09 -6.64
CA SER A 482 -12.54 33.74 -7.80
C SER A 482 -11.67 34.88 -8.30
N VAL A 483 -11.16 35.73 -7.41
CA VAL A 483 -10.21 36.81 -7.75
C VAL A 483 -8.91 36.24 -8.34
N SER A 484 -8.28 35.28 -7.67
CA SER A 484 -7.02 34.67 -8.12
C SER A 484 -7.14 33.92 -9.46
N TYR A 485 -8.31 33.35 -9.74
CA TYR A 485 -8.55 32.65 -11.00
C TYR A 485 -8.86 33.62 -12.13
N GLU A 486 -9.53 34.74 -11.83
CA GLU A 486 -9.87 35.77 -12.82
C GLU A 486 -8.63 36.44 -13.43
N GLU A 487 -7.53 36.53 -12.68
CA GLU A 487 -6.22 37.00 -13.18
C GLU A 487 -5.69 36.17 -14.37
N LYS A 488 -6.22 34.97 -14.58
CA LYS A 488 -5.83 34.07 -15.68
C LYS A 488 -6.71 34.23 -16.91
N ARG A 489 -7.72 35.11 -16.90
CA ARG A 489 -8.65 35.30 -18.03
C ARG A 489 -7.88 35.65 -19.31
N GLN A 490 -8.29 34.98 -20.39
CA GLN A 490 -7.86 35.24 -21.75
C GLN A 490 -9.04 35.81 -22.54
N GLU A 491 -8.78 36.28 -23.77
CA GLU A 491 -9.81 36.79 -24.68
C GLU A 491 -11.00 35.81 -24.86
N ARG A 492 -10.71 34.51 -24.91
CA ARG A 492 -11.70 33.44 -25.07
C ARG A 492 -12.41 33.04 -23.76
N GLY A 493 -12.02 33.59 -22.62
CA GLY A 493 -12.55 33.24 -21.30
C GLY A 493 -11.47 32.72 -20.33
N LEU A 494 -11.91 32.09 -19.23
CA LEU A 494 -11.02 31.51 -18.23
C LEU A 494 -10.45 30.18 -18.72
N PRO A 495 -9.12 30.05 -18.83
CA PRO A 495 -8.49 28.86 -19.39
C PRO A 495 -8.49 27.70 -18.40
N VAL A 496 -8.74 26.50 -18.93
CA VAL A 496 -8.66 25.23 -18.21
C VAL A 496 -7.84 24.25 -19.02
N THR A 497 -6.67 23.90 -18.52
CA THR A 497 -5.79 22.93 -19.18
C THR A 497 -6.06 21.51 -18.69
N TYR A 498 -6.16 20.57 -19.63
CA TYR A 498 -6.17 19.13 -19.40
C TYR A 498 -4.97 18.52 -20.11
N GLU A 499 -4.20 17.71 -19.40
CA GLU A 499 -3.17 16.87 -19.99
C GLU A 499 -3.77 15.48 -20.18
N VAL A 500 -3.89 15.04 -21.42
CA VAL A 500 -4.44 13.73 -21.76
C VAL A 500 -3.30 12.83 -22.17
N ILE A 501 -3.12 11.73 -21.46
CA ILE A 501 -2.15 10.68 -21.75
C ILE A 501 -2.88 9.59 -22.53
N TYR A 502 -2.37 9.25 -23.70
CA TYR A 502 -2.80 8.12 -24.51
C TYR A 502 -1.78 6.99 -24.40
N MET A 503 -2.27 5.78 -24.17
CA MET A 503 -1.48 4.56 -24.20
C MET A 503 -2.07 3.60 -25.22
N ASN A 504 -1.21 3.09 -26.08
CA ASN A 504 -1.53 2.06 -27.04
C ASN A 504 -0.56 0.90 -26.81
N LEU A 505 -1.03 -0.08 -26.04
CA LEU A 505 -0.24 -1.18 -25.51
C LEU A 505 -0.68 -2.51 -26.12
N SER A 506 0.20 -3.51 -26.03
CA SER A 506 -0.04 -4.87 -26.47
C SER A 506 0.65 -5.89 -25.57
N THR A 507 0.05 -7.08 -25.43
CA THR A 507 0.77 -8.24 -24.89
C THR A 507 1.67 -8.84 -25.98
N SER A 508 2.78 -9.47 -25.59
CA SER A 508 3.62 -10.18 -26.55
C SER A 508 2.86 -11.29 -27.27
N GLU A 509 3.12 -11.47 -28.56
CA GLU A 509 2.63 -12.65 -29.27
C GLU A 509 3.30 -13.91 -28.72
N ALA A 510 2.54 -14.99 -28.54
CA ALA A 510 3.14 -16.27 -28.20
C ALA A 510 4.10 -16.65 -29.34
N LYS A 511 5.39 -16.86 -29.01
CA LYS A 511 6.34 -17.45 -29.96
C LYS A 511 5.71 -18.74 -30.46
N LYS A 512 5.40 -18.82 -31.76
CA LYS A 512 4.99 -20.09 -32.38
C LYS A 512 6.05 -21.11 -32.03
N ALA A 513 5.71 -22.12 -31.23
CA ALA A 513 6.53 -23.30 -31.08
C ALA A 513 6.61 -23.93 -32.48
N GLY A 514 7.77 -23.78 -33.12
CA GLY A 514 8.08 -24.40 -34.39
C GLY A 514 8.35 -25.88 -34.24
#